data_AF-A0A959RXS1-F1
#
_entry.id   AF-A0A959RXS1-F1
#
_cell.length_a   1.000
_cell.length_b   1.000
_cell.length_c   1.000
_cell.angle_alpha   90.00
_cell.angle_beta   90.00
_cell.angle_gamma   90.00
#
_symmetry.space_group_name_H-M   'P 1'
#
loop_
_entity.id
_entity.type
_entity.pdbx_description
1 polymer ?
#
loop_
_entity_poly.entity_id
_entity_poly.type
_entity_poly.pdbx_seq_one_letter_code
_entity_poly.pdbx_strand_id
1 'polypeptide(L)' 'MYAFSIVIPIYNSSTYIEKNLISNISRIDKNDRYEIILVDDCSADIEKIKQIINKYENIFVIEKEKKSNAADSRNIGFL' A
#
# COMPACT_ATOMS: atom_id res chain seq x y z
N MET A 1 -3.39 -8.27 16.37
CA MET A 1 -4.67 -7.69 15.90
C MET A 1 -4.44 -6.22 15.69
N TYR A 2 -4.63 -5.75 14.46
CA TYR A 2 -4.59 -4.33 14.13
C TYR A 2 -5.90 -3.66 14.54
N ALA A 3 -5.86 -2.39 14.92
CA ALA A 3 -7.01 -1.56 15.23
C ALA A 3 -7.75 -1.16 13.95
N PHE A 4 -7.01 -0.93 12.86
CA PHE A 4 -7.56 -0.64 11.54
C PHE A 4 -6.52 -0.93 10.44
N SER A 5 -7.02 -1.06 9.21
CA SER A 5 -6.21 -1.29 8.01
C SER A 5 -6.44 -0.15 7.01
N ILE A 6 -5.36 0.36 6.41
CA ILE A 6 -5.40 1.40 5.39
C ILE A 6 -5.18 0.75 4.03
N VAL A 7 -6.22 0.68 3.21
CA VAL A 7 -6.14 0.12 1.86
C VAL A 7 -5.88 1.22 0.84
N ILE A 8 -4.81 1.11 0.07
CA ILE A 8 -4.41 2.11 -0.94
C ILE A 8 -4.25 1.42 -2.30
N PRO A 9 -5.15 1.67 -3.27
CA PRO A 9 -4.95 1.20 -4.63
C PRO A 9 -3.81 2.00 -5.28
N ILE A 10 -2.88 1.32 -5.94
CA ILE A 10 -1.73 1.94 -6.60
C ILE A 10 -1.61 1.54 -8.07
N TYR A 11 -1.14 2.48 -8.89
CA TYR A 11 -0.75 2.24 -10.27
C TYR A 11 0.37 3.21 -10.66
N ASN A 12 1.56 2.71 -11.04
CA ASN A 12 2.75 3.50 -11.41
C ASN A 12 3.06 4.63 -10.40
N SER A 13 3.08 4.28 -9.11
CA SER A 13 3.04 5.25 -8.00
C SER A 13 4.30 5.27 -7.13
N SER A 14 5.41 4.64 -7.54
CA SER A 14 6.62 4.50 -6.70
C SER A 14 7.14 5.83 -6.18
N THR A 15 7.18 6.86 -7.03
CA THR A 15 7.66 8.20 -6.66
C THR A 15 6.75 8.87 -5.63
N TYR A 16 5.44 8.66 -5.72
CA TYR A 16 4.50 9.22 -4.75
C TYR A 16 4.63 8.54 -3.40
N ILE A 17 4.73 7.20 -3.41
CA ILE A 17 4.86 6.38 -2.21
C ILE A 17 6.16 6.72 -1.45
N GLU A 18 7.28 6.83 -2.17
CA GLU A 18 8.58 7.17 -1.61
C GLU A 18 8.58 8.55 -0.92
N LYS A 19 7.97 9.56 -1.56
CA LYS A 19 8.00 10.95 -1.06
C LYS A 19 6.94 11.24 0.00
N ASN A 20 5.75 10.65 -0.14
CA ASN A 20 4.57 11.10 0.61
C ASN A 20 4.04 10.05 1.57
N LEU A 21 3.95 8.78 1.19
CA LEU A 21 3.31 7.78 2.06
C LEU A 21 4.09 7.68 3.38
N ILE A 22 5.41 7.52 3.29
CA ILE A 22 6.29 7.36 4.45
C ILE A 22 6.21 8.54 5.43
N SER A 23 6.21 9.76 4.92
CA SER A 23 6.18 10.97 5.75
C SER A 23 4.83 11.15 6.43
N ASN A 24 3.73 10.80 5.77
CA ASN A 24 2.39 10.91 6.33
C ASN A 24 2.07 9.80 7.34
N ILE A 25 2.47 8.55 7.08
CA ILE A 25 2.18 7.42 7.99
C ILE A 25 2.91 7.56 9.32
N SER A 26 4.06 8.24 9.34
CA SER A 26 4.80 8.52 10.59
C SER A 26 4.06 9.45 11.57
N ARG A 27 2.95 10.07 11.12
CA ARG A 27 2.10 10.95 11.92
C ARG A 27 0.90 10.25 12.54
N ILE A 28 0.64 8.99 12.18
CA ILE A 28 -0.41 8.19 12.82
C ILE A 28 0.01 7.94 14.28
N ASP A 29 -0.94 8.00 15.21
CA ASP A 29 -0.67 7.79 16.64
C ASP A 29 0.01 6.43 16.85
N LYS A 30 1.15 6.43 17.54
CA LYS A 30 1.96 5.22 17.77
C LYS A 30 1.27 4.20 18.67
N ASN A 31 0.24 4.60 19.40
CA ASN A 31 -0.53 3.71 20.28
C ASN A 31 -1.49 2.81 19.49
N ASP A 32 -1.86 3.21 18.27
CA ASP A 32 -2.72 2.41 17.41
C ASP A 32 -1.86 1.45 16.56
N ARG A 33 -2.12 0.15 16.69
CA ARG A 33 -1.55 -0.84 15.77
C ARG A 33 -2.31 -0.79 14.46
N TYR A 34 -1.67 -0.41 13.35
CA TYR A 34 -2.29 -0.38 12.03
C TYR A 34 -1.43 -1.09 10.99
N GLU A 35 -2.08 -1.51 9.91
CA GLU A 35 -1.42 -1.99 8.70
C GLU A 35 -1.79 -1.15 7.49
N ILE A 36 -0.95 -1.21 6.46
CA ILE A 36 -1.19 -0.59 5.17
C ILE A 36 -1.14 -1.69 4.12
N ILE A 37 -2.20 -1.79 3.32
CA ILE A 37 -2.32 -2.75 2.24
C ILE A 37 -2.31 -1.96 0.93
N LEU A 38 -1.19 -2.03 0.22
CA LEU A 38 -1.07 -1.50 -1.13
C LEU A 38 -1.64 -2.53 -2.11
N VAL A 39 -2.60 -2.15 -2.94
CA VAL A 39 -3.16 -3.05 -3.97
C VAL A 39 -2.73 -2.56 -5.34
N ASP A 40 -1.80 -3.30 -5.95
CA ASP A 40 -1.21 -2.96 -7.25
C ASP A 40 -2.09 -3.39 -8.43
N ASP A 41 -2.37 -2.45 -9.33
CA ASP A 41 -3.16 -2.65 -10.55
C ASP A 41 -2.27 -2.88 -11.79
N CYS A 42 -1.33 -3.82 -11.68
CA CYS A 42 -0.34 -4.18 -12.71
C CYS A 42 0.60 -3.02 -13.07
N SER A 43 1.31 -2.46 -12.08
CA SER A 43 2.26 -1.37 -12.32
C SER A 43 3.57 -1.84 -12.95
N ALA A 44 4.16 -0.98 -13.76
CA ALA A 44 5.50 -1.20 -14.30
C ALA A 44 6.62 -0.96 -13.27
N ASP A 45 6.31 -0.30 -12.15
CA ASP A 45 7.26 0.08 -11.10
C ASP A 45 7.08 -0.71 -9.79
N ILE A 46 6.37 -1.84 -9.83
CA ILE A 46 6.03 -2.65 -8.65
C ILE A 46 7.26 -3.14 -7.87
N GLU A 47 8.34 -3.48 -8.57
CA GLU A 47 9.60 -3.90 -7.93
C GLU A 47 10.24 -2.76 -7.12
N LYS A 48 10.09 -1.50 -7.55
CA LYS A 48 10.54 -0.34 -6.77
C LYS A 48 9.69 -0.16 -5.51
N ILE A 49 8.38 -0.38 -5.61
CA ILE A 49 7.47 -0.36 -4.45
C ILE A 49 7.92 -1.40 -3.41
N LYS A 50 8.13 -2.65 -3.84
CA LYS A 50 8.60 -3.74 -2.95
C LYS A 50 9.89 -3.37 -2.23
N GLN A 51 10.85 -2.78 -2.93
CA GLN A 51 12.11 -2.30 -2.33
C GLN A 51 11.87 -1.19 -1.29
N ILE A 52 10.99 -0.23 -1.59
CA ILE A 52 10.65 0.88 -0.68
C ILE A 52 10.01 0.34 0.60
N ILE A 53 9.08 -0.62 0.48
CA ILE A 53 8.28 -1.10 1.62
C ILE A 53 8.98 -2.16 2.46
N ASN A 54 10.03 -2.82 1.96
CA ASN A 54 10.75 -3.92 2.65
C ASN A 54 11.29 -3.56 4.05
N LYS A 55 11.46 -2.27 4.35
CA LYS A 55 11.89 -1.78 5.66
C LYS A 55 10.75 -1.55 6.66
N TYR A 56 9.51 -1.81 6.28
CA TYR A 56 8.32 -1.62 7.13
C TYR A 56 7.61 -2.95 7.35
N GLU A 57 7.45 -3.33 8.62
CA GLU A 57 6.82 -4.61 8.99
C GLU A 57 5.29 -4.60 8.83
N ASN A 58 4.68 -3.41 8.75
CA ASN A 58 3.23 -3.23 8.71
C ASN A 58 2.71 -2.70 7.36
N ILE A 59 3.52 -2.79 6.30
CA ILE A 59 3.11 -2.41 4.94
C ILE A 59 3.23 -3.63 4.04
N PHE A 60 2.13 -3.99 3.41
CA PHE A 60 1.99 -5.16 2.54
C PHE A 60 1.59 -4.73 1.13
N VAL A 61 1.89 -5.58 0.15
CA VAL A 61 1.45 -5.38 -1.23
C VAL A 61 0.71 -6.61 -1.74
N ILE A 62 -0.43 -6.38 -2.39
CA ILE A 62 -1.19 -7.38 -3.13
C ILE A 62 -1.06 -7.02 -4.60
N GLU A 63 -0.49 -7.92 -5.39
CA GLU A 63 -0.31 -7.74 -6.84
C GLU A 63 -1.45 -8.42 -7.60
N LYS A 64 -2.12 -7.67 -8.45
CA LYS A 64 -3.14 -8.23 -9.33
C LYS A 64 -2.52 -8.80 -10.58
N GLU A 65 -3.04 -9.95 -11.00
CA GLU A 65 -2.67 -10.56 -12.28
C GLU A 65 -3.27 -9.84 -13.50
N LYS A 66 -4.36 -9.08 -13.29
CA LYS A 66 -5.08 -8.38 -14.34
C LYS A 66 -5.45 -6.97 -13.92
N LYS A 67 -5.26 -6.05 -14.86
CA LYS A 67 -5.57 -4.63 -14.69
C LYS A 67 -7.09 -4.40 -14.67
N SER A 68 -7.56 -3.53 -13.79
CA SER A 68 -8.95 -3.08 -13.77
C SER A 68 -9.06 -1.60 -13.40
N ASN A 69 -9.54 -1.26 -12.19
CA ASN A 69 -9.71 0.10 -11.71
C ASN A 69 -9.53 0.19 -10.18
N ALA A 70 -9.47 1.41 -9.67
CA ALA A 70 -9.25 1.69 -8.25
C ALA A 70 -10.38 1.24 -7.32
N ALA A 71 -11.62 1.03 -7.80
CA ALA A 71 -12.70 0.51 -6.98
C ALA A 71 -12.53 -0.99 -6.73
N ASP A 72 -12.24 -1.74 -7.78
CA ASP A 72 -11.92 -3.16 -7.71
C ASP A 72 -10.68 -3.43 -6.86
N SER A 73 -9.59 -2.68 -7.09
CA SER A 73 -8.37 -2.80 -6.28
C SER A 73 -8.61 -2.50 -4.79
N ARG A 74 -9.49 -1.55 -4.44
CA ARG A 74 -9.83 -1.31 -3.03
C ARG A 74 -10.58 -2.48 -2.40
N ASN A 75 -11.53 -3.07 -3.14
CA ASN A 75 -12.32 -4.19 -2.63
C ASN A 75 -11.46 -5.43 -2.34
N ILE A 76 -10.40 -5.65 -3.13
CA ILE A 76 -9.44 -6.73 -2.88
C ILE A 76 -8.74 -6.58 -1.53
N GLY A 77 -8.41 -5.35 -1.11
CA GLY A 77 -7.73 -5.12 0.17
C GLY A 77 -8.65 -5.23 1.41
N PHE A 78 -9.97 -5.37 1.24
CA PHE A 78 -10.92 -5.58 2.33
C PHE A 78 -11.30 -7.06 2.54
N LEU A 79 -10.88 -7.95 1.63
CA LEU A 79 -11.13 -9.39 1.66
C LEU A 79 -10.00 -10.13 2.39
#